data_AF-A0A3C0TP99-F1
#
_entry.id   AF-A0A3C0TP99-F1
#
_cell.length_a   1.000
_cell.length_b   1.000
_cell.length_c   1.000
_cell.angle_alpha   90.00
_cell.angle_beta   90.00
_cell.angle_gamma   90.00
#
_symmetry.space_group_name_H-M   'P 1'
#
loop_
_entity.id
_entity.type
_entity.pdbx_description
1 polymer ?
#
loop_
_entity_poly.entity_id
_entity_poly.type
_entity_poly.pdbx_seq_one_letter_code
_entity_poly.pdbx_strand_id
1 'polypeptide(L)'
;MEILLFILYPLALFRPRFILTALLLHACLIGFSAWQYGRIPLVGLHDTLGFLAFSVGLVYLVTGWKRRRDLFTYIAIPLILALLIGSVLSPAVAGPLPPVLRIIWFELHVILSFVSYALFAAAAIHGILYLAKKEPAAEANQYLLILVGYILFSVAMIFGGIWAHLAWGTYWLWTPKELWTTIVWFAYSLYLHARLVQNWSGPRVAWMGIAGFVIVMFTYVGVGLLMKSSHEF
;
A
#
# COMPACT_ATOMS: atom_id res chain seq x y z
N MET A 1 4.26 22.33 -6.80
CA MET A 1 3.39 22.17 -5.61
C MET A 1 3.77 20.93 -4.79
N GLU A 2 4.28 19.85 -5.41
CA GLU A 2 4.73 18.64 -4.72
C GLU A 2 5.85 18.86 -3.69
N ILE A 3 6.73 19.84 -3.89
CA ILE A 3 7.79 20.23 -2.94
C ILE A 3 7.23 20.53 -1.54
N LEU A 4 6.00 21.05 -1.45
CA LEU A 4 5.35 21.31 -0.16
C LEU A 4 5.01 20.03 0.61
N LEU A 5 4.77 18.90 -0.06
CA LEU A 5 4.56 17.62 0.61
C LEU A 5 5.82 17.17 1.36
N PHE A 6 7.00 17.38 0.78
CA PHE A 6 8.29 17.10 1.43
C PHE A 6 8.55 17.97 2.65
N ILE A 7 7.80 19.06 2.84
CA ILE A 7 7.87 19.91 4.04
C ILE A 7 6.76 19.50 5.03
N LEU A 8 5.54 19.27 4.56
CA LEU A 8 4.38 18.99 5.42
C LEU A 8 4.43 17.61 6.09
N TYR A 9 4.88 16.56 5.38
CA TYR A 9 4.98 15.22 5.97
C TYR A 9 5.98 15.14 7.13
N PRO A 10 7.22 15.68 7.03
CA PRO A 10 8.14 15.71 8.16
C PRO A 10 7.62 16.55 9.32
N LEU A 11 6.90 17.65 9.05
CA LEU A 11 6.30 18.45 10.12
C LEU A 11 5.27 17.67 10.96
N ALA A 12 4.69 16.60 10.41
CA ALA A 12 3.81 15.70 11.16
C ALA A 12 4.52 14.99 12.33
N LEU A 13 5.86 14.85 12.28
CA LEU A 13 6.67 14.36 13.41
C LEU A 13 6.55 15.27 14.65
N PHE A 14 6.44 16.58 14.41
CA PHE A 14 6.39 17.57 15.47
C PHE A 14 4.96 17.85 15.92
N ARG A 15 4.04 18.03 14.96
CA ARG A 15 2.61 18.25 15.25
C ARG A 15 1.74 17.38 14.33
N PRO A 16 0.92 16.46 14.87
CA PRO A 16 0.15 15.52 14.06
C PRO A 16 -0.84 16.22 13.12
N ARG A 17 -1.29 17.45 13.42
CA ARG A 17 -2.19 18.22 12.54
C ARG A 17 -1.62 18.46 11.14
N PHE A 18 -0.29 18.47 10.99
CA PHE A 18 0.33 18.64 9.68
C PHE A 18 0.11 17.44 8.75
N ILE A 19 -0.20 16.26 9.28
CA ILE A 19 -0.57 15.12 8.43
C ILE A 19 -1.87 15.39 7.68
N LEU A 20 -2.84 16.04 8.33
CA LEU A 20 -4.12 16.36 7.69
C LEU A 20 -3.92 17.36 6.56
N THR A 21 -3.11 18.40 6.80
CA THR A 21 -2.79 19.39 5.76
C THR A 21 -1.98 18.77 4.62
N ALA A 22 -1.04 17.87 4.93
CA ALA A 22 -0.28 17.14 3.91
C ALA A 22 -1.20 16.26 3.07
N LEU A 23 -2.13 15.53 3.69
CA LEU A 23 -3.07 14.66 2.99
C LEU A 23 -4.08 15.44 2.15
N LEU A 24 -4.58 16.57 2.64
CA LEU A 24 -5.47 17.45 1.87
C LEU A 24 -4.74 17.98 0.64
N LEU A 25 -3.51 18.46 0.78
CA LEU A 25 -2.71 18.90 -0.36
C LEU A 25 -2.43 17.74 -1.33
N HIS A 26 -2.08 16.56 -0.82
CA HIS A 26 -1.80 15.38 -1.64
C HIS A 26 -3.04 14.92 -2.42
N ALA A 27 -4.22 14.93 -1.78
CA ALA A 27 -5.50 14.65 -2.43
C ALA A 27 -5.83 15.69 -3.51
N CYS A 28 -5.59 16.99 -3.25
CA CYS A 28 -5.76 18.03 -4.27
C CYS A 28 -4.82 17.82 -5.46
N LEU A 29 -3.57 17.38 -5.23
CA LEU A 29 -2.63 17.09 -6.30
C LEU A 29 -3.07 15.88 -7.14
N ILE A 30 -3.50 14.80 -6.49
CA ILE A 30 -4.09 13.63 -7.17
C ILE A 30 -5.30 14.06 -8.01
N GLY A 31 -6.19 14.88 -7.46
CA GLY A 31 -7.37 15.41 -8.17
C GLY A 31 -7.02 16.32 -9.34
N PHE A 32 -6.01 17.17 -9.18
CA PHE A 32 -5.51 18.04 -10.24
C PHE A 32 -4.88 17.23 -11.38
N SER A 33 -4.02 16.25 -11.07
CA SER A 33 -3.49 15.30 -12.05
C SER A 33 -4.61 14.53 -12.72
N ALA A 34 -5.66 14.14 -11.97
CA ALA A 34 -6.78 13.41 -12.53
C ALA A 34 -7.57 14.22 -13.57
N TRP A 35 -7.76 15.51 -13.28
CA TRP A 35 -8.36 16.46 -14.22
C TRP A 35 -7.49 16.67 -15.46
N GLN A 36 -6.17 16.82 -15.29
CA GLN A 36 -5.24 17.01 -16.40
C GLN A 36 -5.14 15.80 -17.34
N TYR A 37 -5.10 14.59 -16.78
CA TYR A 37 -4.92 13.36 -17.54
C TYR A 37 -6.26 12.74 -18.02
N GLY A 38 -7.39 13.20 -17.48
CA GLY A 38 -8.71 12.61 -17.76
C GLY A 38 -8.87 11.19 -17.20
N ARG A 39 -8.11 10.87 -16.14
CA ARG A 39 -8.04 9.57 -15.46
C ARG A 39 -7.41 9.72 -14.09
N ILE A 40 -7.68 8.83 -13.15
CA ILE A 40 -6.96 8.84 -11.87
C ILE A 40 -5.48 8.44 -12.10
N PRO A 41 -4.50 9.13 -11.47
CA PRO A 41 -3.09 8.76 -11.58
C PRO A 41 -2.82 7.46 -10.79
N LEU A 42 -3.02 6.32 -11.46
CA LEU A 42 -2.86 4.97 -10.89
C LEU A 42 -1.95 4.07 -11.75
N VAL A 43 -1.25 4.63 -12.74
CA VAL A 43 -0.47 3.87 -13.73
C VAL A 43 0.92 4.44 -13.88
N GLY A 44 1.92 3.55 -13.92
CA GLY A 44 3.33 3.91 -13.87
C GLY A 44 3.84 4.05 -12.44
N LEU A 45 5.18 3.98 -12.29
CA LEU A 45 5.82 4.05 -10.97
C LEU A 45 5.62 5.40 -10.29
N HIS A 46 5.65 6.51 -11.05
CA HIS A 46 5.37 7.84 -10.54
C HIS A 46 4.03 7.90 -9.81
N ASP A 47 2.95 7.62 -10.54
CA ASP A 47 1.58 7.70 -10.04
C ASP A 47 1.33 6.72 -8.88
N THR A 48 1.77 5.48 -9.03
CA THR A 48 1.49 4.42 -8.05
C THR A 48 2.27 4.59 -6.74
N LEU A 49 3.52 5.07 -6.78
CA LEU A 49 4.29 5.35 -5.57
C LEU A 49 3.70 6.55 -4.81
N GLY A 50 3.28 7.60 -5.54
CA GLY A 50 2.58 8.74 -4.95
C GLY A 50 1.26 8.30 -4.30
N PHE A 51 0.46 7.49 -4.98
CA PHE A 51 -0.80 6.97 -4.45
C PHE A 51 -0.61 6.03 -3.24
N LEU A 52 0.44 5.20 -3.24
CA LEU A 52 0.80 4.38 -2.08
C LEU A 52 1.24 5.26 -0.90
N ALA A 53 2.04 6.30 -1.14
CA ALA A 53 2.43 7.26 -0.11
C ALA A 53 1.21 7.97 0.51
N PHE A 54 0.24 8.37 -0.33
CA PHE A 54 -1.04 8.91 0.12
C PHE A 54 -1.82 7.90 0.98
N SER A 55 -1.92 6.65 0.53
CA SER A 55 -2.62 5.58 1.23
C SER A 55 -2.00 5.26 2.60
N VAL A 56 -0.66 5.20 2.70
CA VAL A 56 0.05 5.05 3.98
C VAL A 56 -0.23 6.24 4.89
N GLY A 57 -0.27 7.46 4.35
CA GLY A 57 -0.66 8.65 5.09
C GLY A 57 -2.09 8.59 5.63
N LEU A 58 -3.05 8.09 4.85
CA LEU A 58 -4.44 7.87 5.30
C LEU A 58 -4.51 6.84 6.44
N VAL A 59 -3.81 5.72 6.31
CA VAL A 59 -3.75 4.70 7.37
C VAL A 59 -3.08 5.27 8.63
N TYR A 60 -2.03 6.08 8.48
CA TYR A 60 -1.40 6.80 9.59
C TYR A 60 -2.37 7.78 10.26
N LEU A 61 -3.20 8.50 9.50
CA LEU A 61 -4.21 9.39 10.06
C LEU A 61 -5.16 8.62 10.99
N VAL A 62 -5.62 7.44 10.57
CA VAL A 62 -6.57 6.62 11.36
C VAL A 62 -5.91 5.98 12.58
N THR A 63 -4.72 5.40 12.41
CA THR A 63 -4.03 4.61 13.46
C THR A 63 -3.14 5.46 14.38
N GLY A 64 -2.74 6.64 13.92
CA GLY A 64 -1.69 7.46 14.51
C GLY A 64 -2.09 8.89 14.88
N TRP A 65 -3.36 9.31 14.70
CA TRP A 65 -3.79 10.69 15.04
C TRP A 65 -3.41 11.17 16.44
N LYS A 66 -3.50 10.26 17.43
CA LYS A 66 -3.17 10.54 18.84
C LYS A 66 -1.71 10.26 19.18
N ARG A 67 -0.96 9.58 18.29
CA ARG A 67 0.45 9.25 18.49
C ARG A 67 1.28 10.52 18.28
N ARG A 68 2.25 10.74 19.16
CA ARG A 68 3.21 11.84 19.04
C ARG A 68 4.59 11.31 19.33
N ARG A 69 5.53 11.47 18.39
CA ARG A 69 6.94 11.15 18.57
C ARG A 69 7.18 9.73 19.11
N ASP A 70 6.37 8.79 18.64
CA ASP A 70 6.58 7.38 18.94
C ASP A 70 7.29 6.68 17.78
N LEU A 71 7.76 5.47 18.04
CA LEU A 71 8.47 4.67 17.04
C LEU A 71 7.58 4.35 15.81
N PHE A 72 6.25 4.39 15.95
CA PHE A 72 5.34 4.28 14.81
C PHE A 72 5.51 5.46 13.86
N THR A 73 5.42 6.70 14.36
CA THR A 73 5.60 7.90 13.56
C THR A 73 7.01 7.99 12.97
N TYR A 74 8.04 7.59 13.72
CA TYR A 74 9.43 7.61 13.24
C TYR A 74 9.72 6.61 12.12
N ILE A 75 8.89 5.59 11.91
CA ILE A 75 9.02 4.67 10.78
C ILE A 75 8.06 5.05 9.65
N ALA A 76 6.82 5.41 9.98
CA ALA A 76 5.78 5.71 8.99
C ALA A 76 6.09 6.97 8.16
N ILE A 77 6.56 8.05 8.79
CA ILE A 77 6.83 9.30 8.07
C ILE A 77 8.01 9.14 7.09
N PRO A 78 9.18 8.57 7.47
CA PRO A 78 10.23 8.28 6.50
C PRO A 78 9.80 7.33 5.38
N LEU A 79 8.93 6.35 5.65
CA LEU A 79 8.38 5.48 4.61
C LEU A 79 7.56 6.27 3.59
N ILE A 80 6.67 7.16 4.04
CA ILE A 80 5.90 8.06 3.15
C ILE A 80 6.85 8.92 2.30
N LEU A 81 7.89 9.48 2.91
CA LEU A 81 8.88 10.29 2.20
C LEU A 81 9.67 9.47 1.18
N ALA A 82 10.11 8.26 1.52
CA ALA A 82 10.83 7.39 0.60
C ALA A 82 9.97 7.05 -0.64
N LEU A 83 8.68 6.78 -0.43
CA LEU A 83 7.72 6.54 -1.51
C LEU A 83 7.52 7.80 -2.37
N LEU A 84 7.39 8.99 -1.76
CA LEU A 84 7.29 10.26 -2.49
C LEU A 84 8.56 10.60 -3.27
N ILE A 85 9.74 10.34 -2.71
CA ILE A 85 11.01 10.49 -3.43
C ILE A 85 11.01 9.55 -4.65
N GLY A 86 10.66 8.28 -4.46
CA GLY A 86 10.57 7.32 -5.56
C GLY A 86 9.55 7.73 -6.64
N SER A 87 8.42 8.30 -6.23
CA SER A 87 7.41 8.87 -7.13
C SER A 87 8.01 9.96 -8.01
N VAL A 88 8.59 11.00 -7.42
CA VAL A 88 9.11 12.18 -8.14
C VAL A 88 10.33 11.85 -9.01
N LEU A 89 11.14 10.85 -8.61
CA LEU A 89 12.27 10.38 -9.41
C LEU A 89 11.86 9.48 -10.58
N SER A 90 10.64 8.95 -10.57
CA SER A 90 10.14 8.07 -11.63
C SER A 90 9.52 8.87 -12.77
N PRO A 91 9.67 8.42 -14.03
CA PRO A 91 9.02 9.07 -15.16
C PRO A 91 7.49 9.00 -15.04
N ALA A 92 6.83 10.12 -15.29
CA ALA A 92 5.37 10.21 -15.29
C ALA A 92 4.80 9.73 -16.64
N VAL A 93 3.79 8.88 -16.59
CA VAL A 93 3.05 8.44 -17.78
C VAL A 93 1.93 9.44 -18.05
N ALA A 94 2.22 10.44 -18.87
CA ALA A 94 1.24 11.45 -19.24
C ALA A 94 0.28 10.91 -20.32
N GLY A 95 -1.00 11.28 -20.22
CA GLY A 95 -2.00 11.03 -21.26
C GLY A 95 -3.09 10.02 -20.89
N PRO A 96 -4.06 9.83 -21.79
CA PRO A 96 -5.19 8.94 -21.56
C PRO A 96 -4.75 7.47 -21.56
N LEU A 97 -5.41 6.67 -20.74
CA LEU A 97 -5.16 5.23 -20.70
C LEU A 97 -5.64 4.56 -21.99
N PRO A 98 -4.98 3.49 -22.43
CA PRO A 98 -5.53 2.57 -23.42
C PRO A 98 -6.95 2.14 -23.03
N PRO A 99 -7.88 1.94 -23.99
CA PRO A 99 -9.28 1.62 -23.69
C PRO A 99 -9.47 0.45 -22.73
N VAL A 100 -8.58 -0.55 -22.80
CA VAL A 100 -8.59 -1.75 -21.95
C VAL A 100 -8.34 -1.46 -20.45
N LEU A 101 -7.72 -0.32 -20.12
CA LEU A 101 -7.47 0.11 -18.75
C LEU A 101 -8.50 1.14 -18.25
N ARG A 102 -9.35 1.69 -19.13
CA ARG A 102 -10.39 2.69 -18.77
C ARG A 102 -11.71 2.04 -18.37
N ILE A 103 -11.65 1.05 -17.51
CA ILE A 103 -12.83 0.36 -16.97
C ILE A 103 -12.79 0.38 -15.44
N ILE A 104 -13.96 0.59 -14.82
CA ILE A 104 -14.08 0.82 -13.37
C ILE A 104 -13.45 -0.31 -12.53
N TRP A 105 -13.49 -1.54 -13.03
CA TRP A 105 -12.90 -2.70 -12.37
C TRP A 105 -11.38 -2.59 -12.21
N PHE A 106 -10.68 -1.99 -13.18
CA PHE A 106 -9.25 -1.71 -13.10
C PHE A 106 -8.96 -0.71 -11.97
N GLU A 107 -9.64 0.44 -11.99
CA GLU A 107 -9.42 1.49 -10.99
C GLU A 107 -9.73 1.01 -9.58
N LEU A 108 -10.86 0.30 -9.39
CA LEU A 108 -11.23 -0.27 -8.10
C LEU A 108 -10.24 -1.33 -7.62
N HIS A 109 -9.78 -2.21 -8.52
CA HIS A 109 -8.73 -3.20 -8.20
C HIS A 109 -7.46 -2.52 -7.69
N VAL A 110 -6.98 -1.49 -8.41
CA VAL A 110 -5.72 -0.81 -8.08
C VAL A 110 -5.84 -0.02 -6.79
N ILE A 111 -6.92 0.75 -6.60
CA ILE A 111 -7.17 1.53 -5.39
C ILE A 111 -7.21 0.61 -4.16
N LEU A 112 -8.01 -0.46 -4.20
CA LEU A 112 -8.13 -1.40 -3.08
C LEU A 112 -6.81 -2.12 -2.79
N SER A 113 -6.03 -2.45 -3.83
CA SER A 113 -4.71 -3.06 -3.67
C SER A 113 -3.76 -2.14 -2.89
N PHE A 114 -3.66 -0.85 -3.24
CA PHE A 114 -2.77 0.09 -2.56
C PHE A 114 -3.23 0.44 -1.14
N VAL A 115 -4.54 0.53 -0.89
CA VAL A 115 -5.07 0.68 0.48
C VAL A 115 -4.70 -0.55 1.32
N SER A 116 -4.79 -1.75 0.75
CA SER A 116 -4.38 -2.99 1.42
C SER A 116 -2.88 -3.01 1.72
N TYR A 117 -2.04 -2.60 0.77
CA TYR A 117 -0.59 -2.48 0.97
C TYR A 117 -0.23 -1.46 2.05
N ALA A 118 -0.96 -0.34 2.14
CA ALA A 118 -0.77 0.63 3.21
C ALA A 118 -1.13 0.06 4.59
N LEU A 119 -2.20 -0.74 4.68
CA LEU A 119 -2.57 -1.45 5.92
C LEU A 119 -1.51 -2.49 6.30
N PHE A 120 -0.99 -3.25 5.34
CA PHE A 120 0.10 -4.19 5.56
C PHE A 120 1.41 -3.51 5.99
N ALA A 121 1.72 -2.34 5.43
CA ALA A 121 2.85 -1.52 5.87
C ALA A 121 2.69 -1.10 7.34
N ALA A 122 1.53 -0.54 7.70
CA ALA A 122 1.24 -0.16 9.08
C ALA A 122 1.28 -1.36 10.03
N ALA A 123 0.78 -2.52 9.61
CA ALA A 123 0.86 -3.75 10.37
C ALA A 123 2.31 -4.21 10.59
N ALA A 124 3.17 -4.12 9.58
CA ALA A 124 4.59 -4.44 9.73
C ALA A 124 5.28 -3.50 10.73
N ILE A 125 4.96 -2.21 10.72
CA ILE A 125 5.45 -1.25 11.74
C ILE A 125 4.97 -1.68 13.13
N HIS A 126 3.71 -2.09 13.28
CA HIS A 126 3.21 -2.65 14.54
C HIS A 126 3.91 -3.94 14.98
N GLY A 127 4.29 -4.81 14.04
CA GLY A 127 5.12 -5.97 14.33
C GLY A 127 6.51 -5.59 14.85
N ILE A 128 7.15 -4.58 14.25
CA ILE A 128 8.43 -4.04 14.71
C ILE A 128 8.28 -3.44 16.13
N LEU A 129 7.22 -2.67 16.36
CA LEU A 129 6.91 -2.10 17.68
C LEU A 129 6.71 -3.19 18.74
N TYR A 130 6.00 -4.25 18.40
CA TYR A 130 5.84 -5.40 19.28
C TYR A 130 7.19 -6.05 19.58
N LEU A 131 8.05 -6.26 18.58
CA LEU A 131 9.36 -6.86 18.81
C LEU A 131 10.26 -5.99 19.69
N ALA A 132 10.19 -4.66 19.53
CA ALA A 132 10.99 -3.70 20.28
C ALA A 132 10.51 -3.48 21.72
N LYS A 133 9.18 -3.41 21.95
CA LYS A 133 8.60 -3.03 23.24
C LYS A 133 7.82 -4.13 23.95
N LYS A 134 7.51 -5.23 23.26
CA LYS A 134 6.69 -6.35 23.75
C LYS A 134 5.29 -5.95 24.23
N GLU A 135 4.76 -4.83 23.71
CA GLU A 135 3.43 -4.32 24.05
C GLU A 135 2.33 -5.16 23.37
N PRO A 136 1.42 -5.83 24.12
CA PRO A 136 0.35 -6.64 23.53
C PRO A 136 -0.58 -5.86 22.58
N ALA A 137 -0.75 -4.55 22.83
CA ALA A 137 -1.52 -3.67 21.97
C ALA A 137 -0.92 -3.56 20.56
N ALA A 138 0.41 -3.64 20.40
CA ALA A 138 1.05 -3.59 19.09
C ALA A 138 0.77 -4.87 18.28
N GLU A 139 0.80 -6.03 18.93
CA GLU A 139 0.44 -7.31 18.32
C GLU A 139 -1.04 -7.35 17.89
N ALA A 140 -1.94 -6.86 18.75
CA ALA A 140 -3.37 -6.77 18.43
C ALA A 140 -3.65 -5.84 17.24
N ASN A 141 -2.99 -4.69 17.19
CA ASN A 141 -3.10 -3.76 16.06
C ASN A 141 -2.53 -4.36 14.76
N GLN A 142 -1.41 -5.08 14.81
CA GLN A 142 -0.86 -5.79 13.66
C GLN A 142 -1.87 -6.79 13.09
N TYR A 143 -2.50 -7.59 13.96
CA TYR A 143 -3.53 -8.55 13.56
C TYR A 143 -4.73 -7.86 12.90
N LEU A 144 -5.28 -6.81 13.53
CA LEU A 144 -6.44 -6.08 13.01
C LEU A 144 -6.16 -5.47 11.64
N LEU A 145 -5.00 -4.83 11.47
CA LEU A 145 -4.60 -4.21 10.22
C LEU A 145 -4.39 -5.25 9.10
N ILE A 146 -3.79 -6.41 9.44
CA ILE A 146 -3.65 -7.51 8.47
C ILE A 146 -5.01 -8.09 8.10
N LEU A 147 -5.93 -8.26 9.06
CA LEU A 147 -7.26 -8.79 8.78
C LEU A 147 -8.02 -7.87 7.81
N VAL A 148 -8.07 -6.57 8.10
CA VAL A 148 -8.74 -5.58 7.23
C VAL A 148 -8.04 -5.51 5.87
N GLY A 149 -6.71 -5.44 5.86
CA GLY A 149 -5.93 -5.42 4.62
C GLY A 149 -6.14 -6.66 3.78
N TYR A 150 -6.23 -7.85 4.39
CA TYR A 150 -6.48 -9.11 3.70
C TYR A 150 -7.88 -9.18 3.07
N ILE A 151 -8.90 -8.69 3.77
CA ILE A 151 -10.27 -8.63 3.23
C ILE A 151 -10.29 -7.69 2.01
N LEU A 152 -9.73 -6.49 2.14
CA LEU A 152 -9.66 -5.54 1.03
C LEU A 152 -8.84 -6.07 -0.14
N PHE A 153 -7.72 -6.75 0.13
CA PHE A 153 -6.88 -7.35 -0.89
C PHE A 153 -7.60 -8.50 -1.61
N SER A 154 -8.39 -9.30 -0.89
CA SER A 154 -9.21 -10.35 -1.49
C SER A 154 -10.27 -9.78 -2.43
N VAL A 155 -10.95 -8.69 -2.03
CA VAL A 155 -11.88 -7.97 -2.91
C VAL A 155 -11.14 -7.39 -4.12
N ALA A 156 -9.94 -6.81 -3.91
CA ALA A 156 -9.11 -6.31 -4.99
C ALA A 156 -8.78 -7.42 -5.99
N MET A 157 -8.39 -8.61 -5.53
CA MET A 157 -8.10 -9.77 -6.41
C MET A 157 -9.31 -10.18 -7.25
N ILE A 158 -10.52 -10.17 -6.67
CA ILE A 158 -11.77 -10.44 -7.41
C ILE A 158 -11.98 -9.39 -8.51
N PHE A 159 -11.84 -8.11 -8.18
CA PHE A 159 -11.98 -7.04 -9.17
C PHE A 159 -10.90 -7.11 -10.26
N GLY A 160 -9.69 -7.52 -9.89
CA GLY A 160 -8.60 -7.79 -10.82
C GLY A 160 -8.95 -8.91 -11.80
N GLY A 161 -9.54 -10.00 -11.33
CA GLY A 161 -10.00 -11.10 -12.18
C GLY A 161 -11.14 -10.69 -13.12
N ILE A 162 -12.12 -9.92 -12.64
CA ILE A 162 -13.20 -9.38 -13.48
C ILE A 162 -12.61 -8.48 -14.57
N TRP A 163 -11.70 -7.59 -14.19
CA TRP A 163 -10.99 -6.74 -15.13
C TRP A 163 -10.20 -7.57 -16.17
N ALA A 164 -9.44 -8.58 -15.73
CA ALA A 164 -8.66 -9.44 -16.62
C ALA A 164 -9.54 -10.15 -17.65
N HIS A 165 -10.72 -10.65 -17.25
CA HIS A 165 -11.65 -11.29 -18.18
C HIS A 165 -12.19 -10.31 -19.23
N LEU A 166 -12.55 -9.09 -18.82
CA LEU A 166 -13.00 -8.04 -19.74
C LEU A 166 -11.88 -7.56 -20.67
N ALA A 167 -10.64 -7.58 -20.20
CA ALA A 167 -9.48 -7.09 -20.93
C ALA A 167 -8.95 -8.12 -21.93
N TRP A 168 -8.79 -9.38 -21.49
CA TRP A 168 -8.01 -10.42 -22.16
C TRP A 168 -8.82 -11.69 -22.46
N GLY A 169 -10.09 -11.75 -22.06
CA GLY A 169 -10.97 -12.90 -22.26
C GLY A 169 -10.79 -14.02 -21.22
N THR A 170 -9.84 -13.91 -20.28
CA THR A 170 -9.56 -14.90 -19.24
C THR A 170 -9.43 -14.23 -17.87
N TYR A 171 -9.81 -14.92 -16.79
CA TYR A 171 -9.75 -14.36 -15.43
C TYR A 171 -8.33 -14.32 -14.86
N TRP A 172 -7.42 -15.14 -15.38
CA TRP A 172 -6.09 -15.38 -14.81
C TRP A 172 -5.15 -15.90 -15.89
N LEU A 173 -3.96 -15.32 -16.00
CA LEU A 173 -2.90 -15.68 -16.95
C LEU A 173 -1.62 -16.18 -16.29
N TRP A 174 -1.55 -16.25 -14.96
CA TRP A 174 -0.35 -16.66 -14.22
C TRP A 174 0.90 -15.84 -14.59
N THR A 175 0.69 -14.56 -14.91
CA THR A 175 1.79 -13.62 -15.11
C THR A 175 2.62 -13.52 -13.83
N PRO A 176 3.90 -13.08 -13.89
CA PRO A 176 4.71 -12.91 -12.69
C PRO A 176 3.98 -12.09 -11.62
N LYS A 177 3.27 -11.02 -12.00
CA LYS A 177 2.54 -10.19 -11.05
C LYS A 177 1.39 -10.92 -10.39
N GLU A 178 0.58 -11.67 -11.15
CA GLU A 178 -0.49 -12.51 -10.63
C GLU A 178 0.02 -13.63 -9.71
N LEU A 179 1.13 -14.27 -10.07
CA LEU A 179 1.75 -15.29 -9.23
C LEU A 179 2.18 -14.70 -7.88
N TRP A 180 2.85 -13.55 -7.90
CA TRP A 180 3.34 -12.91 -6.68
C TRP A 180 2.22 -12.31 -5.82
N THR A 181 1.15 -11.78 -6.40
CA THR A 181 -0.04 -11.37 -5.63
C THR A 181 -0.74 -12.57 -4.99
N THR A 182 -0.73 -13.73 -5.65
CA THR A 182 -1.21 -14.99 -5.05
C THR A 182 -0.33 -15.42 -3.87
N ILE A 183 0.99 -15.30 -3.98
CA ILE A 183 1.92 -15.57 -2.88
C ILE A 183 1.65 -14.62 -1.70
N VAL A 184 1.44 -13.33 -1.95
CA VAL A 184 1.03 -12.36 -0.91
C VAL A 184 -0.26 -12.81 -0.21
N TRP A 185 -1.26 -13.20 -0.99
CA TRP A 185 -2.55 -13.66 -0.48
C TRP A 185 -2.38 -14.90 0.41
N PHE A 186 -1.59 -15.89 -0.01
CA PHE A 186 -1.29 -17.06 0.81
C PHE A 186 -0.45 -16.75 2.05
N ALA A 187 0.54 -15.85 1.95
CA ALA A 187 1.37 -15.46 3.10
C ALA A 187 0.53 -14.85 4.23
N TYR A 188 -0.42 -13.97 3.89
CA TYR A 188 -1.33 -13.40 4.88
C TYR A 188 -2.45 -14.35 5.30
N SER A 189 -2.89 -15.25 4.42
CA SER A 189 -3.79 -16.36 4.80
C SER A 189 -3.13 -17.24 5.87
N LEU A 190 -1.85 -17.58 5.68
CA LEU A 190 -1.08 -18.37 6.64
C LEU A 190 -0.86 -17.61 7.95
N TYR A 191 -0.60 -16.29 7.90
CA TYR A 191 -0.56 -15.44 9.09
C TYR A 191 -1.88 -15.51 9.87
N LEU A 192 -3.02 -15.32 9.21
CA LEU A 192 -4.34 -15.33 9.85
C LEU A 192 -4.68 -16.72 10.39
N HIS A 193 -4.35 -17.78 9.64
CA HIS A 193 -4.51 -19.15 10.09
C HIS A 193 -3.65 -19.44 11.32
N ALA A 194 -2.39 -19.04 11.32
CA ALA A 194 -1.50 -19.19 12.47
C ALA A 194 -2.09 -18.51 13.72
N ARG A 195 -2.74 -17.34 13.60
CA ARG A 195 -3.41 -16.68 14.74
C ARG A 195 -4.57 -17.48 15.35
N LEU A 196 -5.16 -18.41 14.61
CA LEU A 196 -6.21 -19.30 15.11
C LEU A 196 -5.64 -20.56 15.79
N VAL A 197 -4.38 -20.90 15.52
CA VAL A 197 -3.72 -22.08 16.09
C VAL A 197 -3.18 -21.76 17.49
N GLN A 198 -3.45 -22.65 18.44
CA GLN A 198 -2.95 -22.54 19.81
C GLN A 198 -1.41 -22.46 19.82
N ASN A 199 -0.84 -21.60 20.67
CA ASN A 199 0.61 -21.33 20.80
C ASN A 199 1.27 -20.51 19.67
N TRP A 200 0.51 -19.96 18.74
CA TRP A 200 0.99 -19.00 17.76
C TRP A 200 0.66 -17.56 18.18
N SER A 201 1.46 -17.03 19.08
CA SER A 201 1.40 -15.64 19.53
C SER A 201 2.78 -15.00 19.66
N GLY A 202 2.78 -13.69 19.81
CA GLY A 202 3.97 -12.91 20.08
C GLY A 202 5.01 -12.88 18.96
N PRO A 203 6.31 -13.14 19.23
CA PRO A 203 7.38 -12.84 18.28
C PRO A 203 7.26 -13.56 16.94
N ARG A 204 6.76 -14.80 16.93
CA ARG A 204 6.60 -15.60 15.70
C ARG A 204 5.64 -14.91 14.74
N VAL A 205 4.49 -14.50 15.26
CA VAL A 205 3.46 -13.87 14.43
C VAL A 205 3.88 -12.45 14.03
N ALA A 206 4.59 -11.73 14.91
CA ALA A 206 5.16 -10.44 14.55
C ALA A 206 6.08 -10.52 13.33
N TRP A 207 6.99 -11.51 13.31
CA TRP A 207 7.87 -11.78 12.18
C TRP A 207 7.12 -12.19 10.91
N MET A 208 6.07 -13.02 11.02
CA MET A 208 5.26 -13.40 9.85
C MET A 208 4.63 -12.18 9.17
N GLY A 209 4.10 -11.22 9.92
CA GLY A 209 3.51 -10.02 9.33
C GLY A 209 4.55 -9.06 8.72
N ILE A 210 5.75 -8.98 9.29
CA ILE A 210 6.89 -8.23 8.71
C ILE A 210 7.34 -8.90 7.40
N ALA A 211 7.52 -10.22 7.41
CA ALA A 211 7.90 -10.99 6.22
C ALA A 211 6.85 -10.86 5.12
N GLY A 212 5.56 -10.91 5.46
CA GLY A 212 4.46 -10.64 4.52
C GLY A 212 4.59 -9.29 3.83
N PHE A 213 4.98 -8.24 4.55
CA PHE A 213 5.15 -6.92 3.95
C PHE A 213 6.39 -6.84 3.02
N VAL A 214 7.46 -7.58 3.34
CA VAL A 214 8.60 -7.71 2.42
C VAL A 214 8.16 -8.38 1.11
N ILE A 215 7.31 -9.41 1.18
CA ILE A 215 6.73 -10.07 0.00
C ILE A 215 5.83 -9.08 -0.79
N VAL A 216 5.04 -8.24 -0.11
CA VAL A 216 4.25 -7.18 -0.77
C VAL A 216 5.15 -6.22 -1.53
N MET A 217 6.23 -5.75 -0.91
CA MET A 217 7.17 -4.82 -1.56
C MET A 217 7.89 -5.47 -2.75
N PHE A 218 8.26 -6.74 -2.63
CA PHE A 218 8.80 -7.51 -3.76
C PHE A 218 7.77 -7.66 -4.88
N THR A 219 6.52 -7.94 -4.56
CA THR A 219 5.42 -8.07 -5.55
C THR A 219 5.16 -6.77 -6.28
N TYR A 220 5.19 -5.65 -5.57
CA TYR A 220 4.91 -4.34 -6.15
C TYR A 220 6.08 -3.78 -6.96
N VAL A 221 7.28 -3.68 -6.36
CA VAL A 221 8.45 -3.05 -6.99
C VAL A 221 9.36 -4.10 -7.63
N GLY A 222 9.64 -5.19 -6.90
CA GLY A 222 10.59 -6.23 -7.33
C GLY A 222 10.18 -6.90 -8.63
N VAL A 223 8.90 -7.30 -8.78
CA VAL A 223 8.41 -7.92 -10.01
C VAL A 223 8.51 -6.96 -11.20
N GLY A 224 8.17 -5.67 -11.01
CA GLY A 224 8.24 -4.69 -12.09
C GLY A 224 9.67 -4.33 -12.53
N LEU A 225 10.66 -4.41 -11.62
CA LEU A 225 12.05 -4.07 -11.92
C LEU A 225 12.90 -5.28 -12.35
N LEU A 226 12.60 -6.47 -11.84
CA LEU A 226 13.44 -7.67 -12.00
C LEU A 226 12.85 -8.69 -12.98
N MET A 227 11.55 -8.62 -13.28
CA MET A 227 10.87 -9.56 -14.15
C MET A 227 10.16 -8.79 -15.27
N LYS A 228 10.34 -9.23 -16.52
CA LYS A 228 9.53 -8.71 -17.64
C LYS A 228 8.06 -8.99 -17.34
N SER A 229 7.31 -7.95 -16.99
CA SER A 229 5.89 -8.04 -16.63
C SER A 229 5.05 -7.45 -17.76
N SER A 230 3.88 -8.03 -18.03
CA SER A 230 2.90 -7.57 -19.03
C SER A 230 2.25 -6.21 -18.74
N HIS A 231 2.83 -5.43 -17.82
CA HIS A 231 2.37 -4.12 -17.36
C HIS A 231 3.53 -3.11 -17.36
N GLU A 232 4.50 -3.28 -18.26
CA GLU A 232 5.38 -2.18 -18.65
C GLU A 232 4.56 -1.20 -19.50
N PHE A 233 3.87 -0.29 -18.83
CA PHE A 233 3.30 0.92 -19.44
C PHE A 233 3.97 2.13 -18.81
#